data_AF-A0A9P6XWT2-F1
#
_entry.id   AF-A0A9P6XWT2-F1
#
_cell.length_a   1.000
_cell.length_b   1.000
_cell.length_c   1.000
_cell.angle_alpha   90.00
_cell.angle_beta   90.00
_cell.angle_gamma   90.00
#
_symmetry.space_group_name_H-M   'P 1'
#
loop_
_entity.id
_entity.type
_entity.pdbx_description
1 polymer ?
#
loop_
_entity_poly.entity_id
_entity_poly.type
_entity_poly.pdbx_seq_one_letter_code
_entity_poly.pdbx_strand_id
1 'polypeptide(L)'
;MIGKKKERLIRGHREDSVLFTTYELQDLRAHQRTFEGAYWRTALAAFSTGLLILKVFTREFYKIGITFFVFGIAMLVIAVWRRRTSFDVFDPSIPFKTSGDWVVLTTIVTMATYIILLILLWNL
;
A
#
# COMPACT_ATOMS: atom_id res chain seq x y z
N MET A 1 2.49 -17.09 -23.26
CA MET A 1 1.07 -16.82 -23.60
C MET A 1 0.68 -15.51 -22.96
N ILE A 2 0.61 -14.43 -23.74
CA ILE A 2 0.26 -13.08 -23.26
C ILE A 2 -1.25 -13.07 -23.03
N GLY A 3 -1.67 -13.04 -21.77
CA GLY A 3 -3.08 -13.03 -21.39
C GLY A 3 -3.80 -11.84 -22.03
N LYS A 4 -4.85 -12.12 -22.79
CA LYS A 4 -5.71 -11.11 -23.43
C LYS A 4 -6.29 -10.23 -22.31
N LYS A 5 -5.81 -9.00 -22.15
CA LYS A 5 -6.34 -8.03 -21.19
C LYS A 5 -7.82 -7.83 -21.54
N LYS A 6 -8.72 -8.28 -20.67
CA LYS A 6 -10.17 -8.12 -20.86
C LYS A 6 -10.43 -6.62 -20.99
N GLU A 7 -10.88 -6.16 -22.17
CA GLU A 7 -11.17 -4.75 -22.38
C GLU A 7 -12.23 -4.32 -21.38
N ARG A 8 -11.84 -3.49 -20.42
CA ARG A 8 -12.75 -2.95 -19.42
C ARG A 8 -13.44 -1.73 -20.02
N LEU A 9 -14.76 -1.78 -20.09
CA LEU A 9 -15.57 -0.70 -20.62
C LEU A 9 -16.13 0.11 -19.45
N ILE A 10 -15.93 1.43 -19.47
CA ILE A 10 -16.57 2.38 -18.56
C ILE A 10 -17.64 3.08 -19.39
N ARG A 11 -18.93 2.95 -19.03
CA ARG A 11 -20.06 3.48 -19.81
C ARG A 11 -19.99 3.11 -21.30
N GLY A 12 -19.61 1.86 -21.62
CA GLY A 12 -19.52 1.37 -22.99
C GLY A 12 -18.31 1.84 -23.79
N HIS A 13 -17.44 2.69 -23.22
CA HIS A 13 -16.20 3.15 -23.85
C HIS A 13 -15.00 2.43 -23.24
N ARG A 14 -13.93 2.20 -24.02
CA ARG A 14 -12.67 1.63 -23.49
C ARG A 14 -12.13 2.53 -22.38
N GLU A 15 -11.65 1.91 -21.29
CA GLU A 15 -11.06 2.62 -20.14
C GLU A 15 -10.05 3.70 -20.52
N ASP A 16 -9.25 3.47 -21.56
CA ASP A 16 -8.19 4.36 -22.02
C ASP A 16 -8.69 5.55 -22.87
N SER A 17 -9.94 5.50 -23.36
CA SER A 17 -10.51 6.51 -24.26
C SER A 17 -11.74 7.23 -23.69
N VAL A 18 -12.08 6.99 -22.42
CA VAL A 18 -13.23 7.63 -21.77
C VAL A 18 -12.88 9.06 -21.40
N LEU A 19 -13.71 10.01 -21.83
CA LEU A 19 -13.66 11.39 -21.33
C LEU A 19 -14.41 11.47 -20.00
N PHE A 20 -13.67 11.72 -18.93
CA PHE A 20 -14.24 11.90 -17.60
C PHE A 20 -14.76 13.34 -17.43
N THR A 21 -15.88 13.46 -16.72
CA THR A 21 -16.38 14.75 -16.23
C THR A 21 -15.46 15.30 -15.14
N THR A 22 -15.52 16.60 -14.88
CA THR A 22 -14.71 17.27 -13.84
C THR A 22 -14.89 16.62 -12.45
N TYR A 23 -16.11 16.20 -12.12
CA TYR A 23 -16.44 15.50 -10.89
C TYR A 23 -15.78 14.11 -10.82
N GLU A 24 -15.81 13.33 -11.90
CA GLU A 24 -15.15 12.02 -11.95
C GLU A 24 -13.62 12.11 -11.87
N LEU A 25 -13.03 13.13 -12.49
CA LEU A 25 -11.61 13.44 -12.33
C LEU A 25 -11.25 13.80 -10.89
N GLN A 26 -12.15 14.45 -10.15
CA GLN A 26 -11.95 14.75 -8.74
C GLN A 26 -11.97 13.46 -7.91
N ASP A 27 -12.95 12.59 -8.13
CA ASP A 27 -13.07 11.30 -7.42
C ASP A 27 -11.89 10.37 -7.74
N LEU A 28 -11.48 10.30 -9.00
CA LEU A 28 -10.31 9.51 -9.41
C LEU A 28 -9.02 10.00 -8.74
N ARG A 29 -8.81 11.33 -8.66
CA ARG A 29 -7.65 11.91 -7.97
C ARG A 29 -7.70 11.67 -6.46
N ALA A 30 -8.87 11.81 -5.86
CA ALA A 30 -9.07 11.51 -4.44
C ALA A 30 -8.73 10.04 -4.17
N HIS A 31 -9.20 9.13 -5.03
CA HIS A 31 -8.92 7.70 -4.95
C HIS A 31 -7.42 7.40 -5.08
N GLN A 32 -6.76 7.93 -6.11
CA GLN A 32 -5.32 7.77 -6.33
C GLN A 32 -4.48 8.30 -5.17
N ARG A 33 -4.90 9.39 -4.51
CA ARG A 33 -4.13 9.96 -3.39
C ARG A 33 -4.28 9.13 -2.11
N THR A 34 -5.45 8.55 -1.86
CA THR A 34 -5.80 7.94 -0.57
C THR A 34 -5.76 6.41 -0.58
N PHE A 35 -6.31 5.77 -1.61
CA PHE A 35 -6.42 4.30 -1.70
C PHE A 35 -5.19 3.64 -2.34
N GLU A 36 -4.46 4.38 -3.18
CA GLU A 36 -3.22 3.87 -3.81
C GLU A 36 -1.99 4.59 -3.27
N GLY A 37 -1.92 5.91 -3.51
CA GLY A 37 -0.72 6.70 -3.30
C GLY A 37 -0.29 6.80 -1.83
N ALA A 38 -1.22 6.77 -0.88
CA ALA A 38 -0.88 6.74 0.54
C ALA A 38 -0.16 5.44 0.92
N TYR A 39 -0.70 4.27 0.52
CA TYR A 39 -0.08 2.97 0.81
C TYR A 39 1.29 2.84 0.14
N TRP A 40 1.42 3.27 -1.11
CA TRP A 40 2.68 3.23 -1.85
C TRP A 40 3.77 4.11 -1.25
N ARG A 41 3.44 5.36 -0.94
CA ARG A 41 4.40 6.30 -0.35
C ARG A 41 4.86 5.84 1.03
N THR A 42 3.93 5.38 1.86
CA THR A 42 4.25 4.88 3.21
C THR A 42 5.09 3.62 3.16
N ALA A 43 4.75 2.66 2.30
CA ALA A 43 5.51 1.42 2.18
C ALA A 43 6.93 1.65 1.68
N LEU A 44 7.11 2.49 0.65
CA LEU A 44 8.43 2.87 0.14
C LEU A 44 9.26 3.63 1.17
N ALA A 45 8.65 4.55 1.92
CA ALA A 45 9.31 5.25 3.00
C ALA A 45 9.78 4.27 4.09
N ALA A 46 8.88 3.40 4.58
CA ALA A 46 9.20 2.41 5.60
C ALA A 46 10.32 1.46 5.18
N PHE A 47 10.27 0.95 3.95
CA PHE A 47 11.32 0.10 3.38
C PHE A 47 12.66 0.82 3.26
N SER A 48 12.65 2.06 2.77
CA SER A 48 13.88 2.86 2.64
C SER A 48 14.49 3.18 4.00
N THR A 49 13.66 3.50 5.00
CA THR A 49 14.11 3.72 6.38
C THR A 49 14.72 2.45 6.97
N GLY A 50 14.11 1.28 6.76
CA GLY A 50 14.69 0.00 7.21
C GLY A 50 16.07 -0.27 6.60
N LEU A 51 16.23 -0.03 5.30
CA LEU A 51 17.54 -0.10 4.62
C LEU A 51 18.55 0.90 5.17
N LEU A 52 18.12 2.14 5.43
CA LEU A 52 18.97 3.17 6.02
C LEU A 52 19.47 2.76 7.40
N ILE A 53 18.60 2.19 8.25
CA ILE A 53 18.99 1.72 9.58
C ILE A 53 20.04 0.61 9.46
N LEU A 54 19.83 -0.37 8.57
CA LEU A 54 20.81 -1.42 8.31
C LEU A 54 22.16 -0.88 7.81
N LYS A 55 22.14 0.19 7.00
CA LYS A 55 23.35 0.76 6.39
C LYS A 55 24.13 1.67 7.33
N VAL A 56 23.45 2.43 8.18
CA VAL A 56 24.05 3.51 9.00
C VAL A 56 24.46 3.02 10.39
N PHE A 57 23.69 2.14 11.02
CA PHE A 57 23.94 1.77 12.41
C PHE A 57 25.02 0.69 12.58
N THR A 58 25.60 0.63 13.78
CA THR A 58 26.58 -0.39 14.19
C THR A 58 25.92 -1.76 14.35
N ARG A 59 26.74 -2.83 14.41
CA ARG A 59 26.27 -4.22 14.46
C ARG A 59 25.35 -4.53 15.64
N GLU A 60 25.48 -3.80 16.74
CA GLU A 60 24.64 -3.92 17.94
C GLU A 60 23.16 -3.68 17.63
N PHE A 61 22.86 -2.77 16.69
CA PHE A 61 21.48 -2.41 16.33
C PHE A 61 20.94 -3.19 15.12
N TYR A 62 21.66 -4.20 14.61
CA TYR A 62 21.22 -4.94 13.42
C TYR A 62 19.87 -5.64 13.62
N LYS A 63 19.58 -6.13 14.83
CA LYS A 63 18.27 -6.74 15.15
C LYS A 63 17.12 -5.74 14.93
N ILE A 64 17.33 -4.48 15.33
CA ILE A 64 16.37 -3.39 15.11
C ILE A 64 16.26 -3.07 13.62
N GLY A 65 17.39 -2.92 12.91
CA GLY A 65 17.41 -2.68 11.47
C GLY A 65 16.68 -3.75 10.65
N ILE A 66 16.91 -5.03 10.96
CA ILE A 66 16.23 -6.16 10.31
C ILE A 66 14.73 -6.10 10.56
N THR A 67 14.31 -5.75 11.79
CA THR A 67 12.89 -5.61 12.14
C THR A 67 12.20 -4.55 11.27
N PHE A 68 12.79 -3.36 11.13
CA PHE A 68 12.24 -2.31 10.26
C PHE A 68 12.33 -2.65 8.77
N PHE A 69 13.35 -3.39 8.35
CA PHE A 69 13.47 -3.86 6.97
C PHE A 69 12.36 -4.87 6.61
N VAL A 70 12.11 -5.86 7.46
CA VAL A 70 11.02 -6.83 7.30
C VAL A 70 9.66 -6.13 7.32
N PHE A 71 9.47 -5.19 8.24
CA PHE A 71 8.27 -4.33 8.28
C PHE A 71 8.06 -3.57 6.96
N GLY A 72 9.10 -2.95 6.42
CA GLY A 72 9.05 -2.25 5.14
C GLY A 72 8.68 -3.16 3.98
N ILE A 73 9.22 -4.38 3.92
CA ILE A 73 8.83 -5.39 2.93
C ILE A 73 7.36 -5.77 3.09
N ALA A 74 6.90 -6.03 4.31
CA ALA A 74 5.51 -6.37 4.59
C ALA A 74 4.58 -5.24 4.10
N MET A 75 4.90 -3.98 4.41
CA MET A 75 4.14 -2.82 3.93
C MET A 75 4.13 -2.72 2.39
N LEU A 76 5.25 -3.03 1.71
CA LEU A 76 5.30 -3.06 0.25
C LEU A 76 4.39 -4.14 -0.31
N VAL A 77 4.41 -5.36 0.24
CA VAL A 77 3.52 -6.45 -0.19
C VAL A 77 2.05 -6.06 -0.04
N ILE A 78 1.68 -5.49 1.12
CA ILE A 78 0.31 -5.02 1.37
C ILE A 78 -0.10 -3.99 0.33
N ALA A 79 0.79 -3.06 0.01
CA ALA A 79 0.46 -1.97 -0.88
C ALA A 79 0.44 -2.41 -2.38
N VAL A 80 1.22 -3.43 -2.78
CA VAL A 80 1.08 -4.09 -4.11
C VAL A 80 -0.31 -4.71 -4.19
N TRP A 81 -0.68 -5.46 -3.14
CA TRP A 81 -1.93 -6.19 -3.11
C TRP A 81 -3.11 -5.23 -3.15
N ARG A 82 -3.08 -4.17 -2.34
CA ARG A 82 -4.09 -3.11 -2.35
C ARG A 82 -4.26 -2.52 -3.74
N ARG A 83 -3.16 -2.18 -4.43
CA ARG A 83 -3.21 -1.61 -5.79
C ARG A 83 -3.92 -2.54 -6.78
N ARG A 84 -3.74 -3.85 -6.67
CA ARG A 84 -4.44 -4.80 -7.57
C ARG A 84 -5.94 -4.90 -7.29
N THR A 85 -6.38 -4.60 -6.08
CA THR A 85 -7.79 -4.71 -5.65
C THR A 85 -8.56 -3.38 -5.74
N SER A 86 -7.88 -2.24 -5.92
CA SER A 86 -8.49 -0.90 -5.85
C SER A 86 -9.04 -0.37 -7.18
N PHE A 87 -9.05 -1.14 -8.27
CA PHE A 87 -9.27 -0.61 -9.62
C PHE A 87 -10.73 -0.46 -10.08
N ASP A 88 -11.73 -0.81 -9.28
CA ASP A 88 -13.15 -0.83 -9.71
C ASP A 88 -13.96 0.38 -9.19
N VAL A 89 -13.45 1.59 -9.39
CA VAL A 89 -14.02 2.84 -8.84
C VAL A 89 -15.31 3.28 -9.55
N PHE A 90 -15.51 2.87 -10.81
CA PHE A 90 -16.61 3.34 -11.65
C PHE A 90 -17.62 2.24 -12.02
N ASP A 91 -17.60 1.11 -11.32
CA ASP A 91 -18.58 0.04 -11.52
C ASP A 91 -19.76 0.23 -10.54
N PRO A 92 -20.96 0.64 -11.01
CA PRO A 92 -22.11 0.87 -10.14
C PRO A 92 -22.66 -0.42 -9.51
N SER A 93 -22.29 -1.60 -10.03
CA SER A 93 -22.76 -2.89 -9.52
C SER A 93 -22.04 -3.32 -8.24
N ILE A 94 -20.90 -2.70 -7.93
CA ILE A 94 -20.09 -3.03 -6.76
C ILE A 94 -20.51 -2.12 -5.59
N PRO A 95 -20.89 -2.68 -4.43
CA PRO A 95 -21.23 -1.87 -3.27
C PRO A 95 -20.01 -1.07 -2.79
N PHE A 96 -20.25 0.17 -2.35
CA PHE A 96 -19.21 1.02 -1.79
C PHE A 96 -18.55 0.34 -0.59
N LYS A 97 -17.25 0.05 -0.70
CA LYS A 97 -16.44 -0.56 0.36
C LYS A 97 -15.29 0.38 0.74
N THR A 98 -15.21 0.73 2.02
CA THR A 98 -14.15 1.59 2.56
C THR A 98 -12.82 0.81 2.70
N SER A 99 -11.73 1.54 3.00
CA SER A 99 -10.41 0.93 3.28
C SER A 99 -10.29 0.18 4.61
N GLY A 100 -11.39 -0.05 5.35
CA GLY A 100 -11.37 -0.59 6.71
C GLY A 100 -10.48 -1.82 6.89
N ASP A 101 -10.67 -2.85 6.07
CA ASP A 101 -9.90 -4.10 6.15
C ASP A 101 -8.38 -3.86 6.01
N TRP A 102 -8.00 -2.96 5.10
CA TRP A 102 -6.60 -2.63 4.83
C TRP A 102 -6.00 -1.80 5.95
N VAL A 103 -6.79 -0.89 6.54
CA VAL A 103 -6.37 -0.14 7.73
C VAL A 103 -6.09 -1.11 8.87
N VAL A 104 -7.05 -1.99 9.20
CA VAL A 104 -6.88 -3.01 10.25
C VAL A 104 -5.64 -3.86 10.01
N LEU A 105 -5.45 -4.35 8.78
CA LEU A 105 -4.29 -5.16 8.42
C LEU A 105 -2.98 -4.40 8.62
N THR A 106 -2.87 -3.15 8.15
CA THR A 106 -1.66 -2.34 8.37
C THR A 106 -1.44 -2.03 9.84
N THR A 107 -2.50 -1.81 10.63
CA THR A 107 -2.42 -1.56 12.06
C THR A 107 -1.90 -2.78 12.83
N ILE A 108 -2.34 -3.99 12.48
CA ILE A 108 -1.84 -5.20 13.12
C ILE A 108 -0.34 -5.38 12.85
N VAL A 109 0.09 -5.17 11.60
CA VAL A 109 1.49 -5.28 11.19
C VAL A 109 2.37 -4.23 11.87
N THR A 110 1.92 -2.98 11.94
CA THR A 110 2.67 -1.93 12.65
C THR A 110 2.73 -2.21 14.15
N MET A 111 1.62 -2.62 14.77
CA MET A 111 1.58 -2.93 16.20
C MET A 111 2.53 -4.08 16.55
N ALA A 112 2.53 -5.17 15.77
CA ALA A 112 3.45 -6.28 15.96
C ALA A 112 4.91 -5.83 15.85
N THR A 113 5.22 -4.97 14.87
CA THR A 113 6.57 -4.40 14.69
C THR A 113 7.00 -3.58 15.91
N TYR A 114 6.11 -2.75 16.47
CA TYR A 114 6.41 -1.96 17.66
C TYR A 114 6.59 -2.82 18.92
N ILE A 115 5.81 -3.88 19.08
CA ILE A 115 5.97 -4.82 20.19
C ILE A 115 7.34 -5.51 20.10
N ILE A 116 7.72 -6.01 18.92
CA ILE A 116 9.04 -6.62 18.71
C ILE A 116 10.16 -5.62 18.97
N LEU A 117 10.01 -4.38 18.48
CA LEU A 117 10.97 -3.32 18.73
C LEU A 117 11.16 -3.05 20.23
N LEU A 118 10.06 -2.98 20.99
CA LEU A 118 10.09 -2.74 22.44
C LEU A 118 10.84 -3.88 23.16
N ILE A 119 10.54 -5.13 22.80
CA ILE A 119 11.24 -6.30 23.35
C ILE A 119 12.74 -6.24 23.01
N LEU A 120 13.09 -5.90 21.77
CA LEU A 120 14.50 -5.79 21.37
C LEU A 120 15.23 -4.68 22.11
N LEU A 121 14.57 -3.54 22.34
CA LEU A 121 15.13 -2.41 23.08
C LEU A 121 15.33 -2.74 24.56
N TRP A 122 14.41 -3.48 25.17
CA TRP A 122 14.52 -3.91 26.56
C TRP A 122 15.67 -4.91 26.80
N ASN A 123 16.04 -5.66 25.76
CA ASN A 123 17.09 -6.69 25.81
C ASN A 123 18.44 -6.22 25.22
N LEU A 124 18.56 -4.94 24.90
CA LEU A 124 19.78 -4.33 24.37
C LEU A 124 20.62 -3.75 25.50
#